data_AF-A0A0F7PIC4-F1
#
_entry.id   AF-A0A0F7PIC4-F1
#
_cell.length_a   1.000
_cell.length_b   1.000
_cell.length_c   1.000
_cell.angle_alpha   90.00
_cell.angle_beta   90.00
_cell.angle_gamma   90.00
#
_symmetry.space_group_name_H-M   'P 1'
#
loop_
_entity.id
_entity.type
_entity.pdbx_description
1 polymer ?
#
loop_
_entity_poly.entity_id
_entity_poly.type
_entity_poly.pdbx_seq_one_letter_code
_entity_poly.pdbx_strand_id
1 'polypeptide(L)'
;MIVCLVLGAAGGYAAFRFLPSYSSTAHDEARAAAVSANDALAAARKDLDEARSIQQSDRAQLEALQATIARQAADLDAMTERLAAVSSQARSPEDQSSVVEALSRERDRLTGENESLKRDLAALQTERDAGKQSTTVAEARLEAELARLRDEVVPELTAERDRLNRKTLMMLADQTNLKAQAKAAADARAEDAKRIAELKTRLADAEGELTASQEVLDALKLESRAGQESESVTDSNAAKAATQPDAVEKPALDTRKPDAVAQALRTAPGLETLSQADLQRLTDTLIAGECVTTALKSVFDRVPILTLRNLIRDLNSDC
;
A
#
# COMPACT_ATOMS: atom_id res chain seq x y z
N MET A 1 -32.85 -3.83 16.37
CA MET A 1 -32.31 -2.97 15.30
C MET A 1 -31.10 -3.65 14.66
N ILE A 2 -31.29 -4.67 13.82
CA ILE A 2 -30.20 -5.41 13.16
C ILE A 2 -30.42 -5.47 11.62
N VAL A 3 -31.49 -4.84 11.12
CA VAL A 3 -31.91 -4.93 9.70
C VAL A 3 -31.24 -3.86 8.82
N CYS A 4 -30.52 -2.88 9.36
CA CYS A 4 -30.07 -1.72 8.57
C CYS A 4 -28.67 -1.82 7.95
N LEU A 5 -27.88 -2.87 8.21
CA LEU A 5 -26.47 -2.90 7.79
C LEU A 5 -26.19 -3.68 6.49
N VAL A 6 -27.21 -4.33 5.91
CA VAL A 6 -27.03 -5.19 4.72
C VAL A 6 -27.36 -4.46 3.39
N LEU A 7 -28.01 -3.29 3.42
CA LEU A 7 -28.44 -2.61 2.19
C LEU A 7 -27.38 -1.70 1.52
N GLY A 8 -26.18 -1.54 2.09
CA GLY A 8 -25.18 -0.59 1.59
C GLY A 8 -24.25 -1.11 0.48
N ALA A 9 -24.21 -2.42 0.20
CA ALA A 9 -23.14 -3.01 -0.61
C ALA A 9 -23.46 -3.21 -2.10
N ALA A 10 -24.70 -3.00 -2.55
CA ALA A 10 -25.12 -3.34 -3.92
C ALA A 10 -25.02 -2.19 -4.95
N GLY A 11 -24.75 -0.95 -4.54
CA GLY A 11 -24.90 0.24 -5.41
C GLY A 11 -23.68 0.71 -6.21
N GLY A 12 -22.49 0.14 -6.01
CA GLY A 12 -21.23 0.81 -6.43
C GLY A 12 -20.52 0.30 -7.68
N TYR A 13 -21.04 -0.72 -8.38
CA TYR A 13 -20.22 -1.48 -9.35
C TYR A 13 -20.04 -0.87 -10.75
N ALA A 14 -20.60 0.30 -11.06
CA ALA A 14 -20.57 0.83 -12.44
C ALA A 14 -19.44 1.84 -12.75
N ALA A 15 -18.74 2.41 -11.75
CA ALA A 15 -17.86 3.55 -11.98
C ALA A 15 -16.34 3.25 -12.06
N PHE A 16 -15.91 2.00 -11.86
CA PHE A 16 -14.48 1.69 -11.64
C PHE A 16 -13.65 1.32 -12.87
N ARG A 17 -14.15 1.49 -14.10
CA ARG A 17 -13.45 0.96 -15.29
C ARG A 17 -12.29 1.83 -15.82
N PHE A 18 -11.93 2.96 -15.18
CA PHE A 18 -10.96 3.91 -15.77
C PHE A 18 -10.01 4.64 -14.79
N LEU A 19 -9.53 3.99 -13.72
CA LEU A 19 -8.42 4.54 -12.91
C LEU A 19 -7.22 3.58 -12.84
N PRO A 20 -5.99 4.12 -12.84
CA PRO A 20 -4.75 3.34 -12.88
C PRO A 20 -4.56 2.54 -11.59
N SER A 21 -3.81 1.45 -11.71
CA SER A 21 -3.65 0.27 -10.85
C SER A 21 -3.28 0.47 -9.36
N TYR A 22 -3.33 1.68 -8.82
CA TYR A 22 -2.95 1.99 -7.44
C TYR A 22 -4.10 1.86 -6.43
N SER A 23 -5.36 1.79 -6.89
CA SER A 23 -6.54 1.61 -6.02
C SER A 23 -6.98 0.16 -5.84
N SER A 24 -6.42 -0.79 -6.59
CA SER A 24 -6.79 -2.21 -6.44
C SER A 24 -6.26 -2.76 -5.12
N THR A 25 -5.01 -2.46 -4.77
CA THR A 25 -4.36 -3.01 -3.56
C THR A 25 -5.08 -2.62 -2.28
N ALA A 26 -5.48 -1.35 -2.12
CA ALA A 26 -6.21 -0.89 -0.94
C ALA A 26 -7.61 -1.52 -0.82
N HIS A 27 -8.30 -1.77 -1.94
CA HIS A 27 -9.58 -2.48 -1.94
C HIS A 27 -9.42 -3.98 -1.69
N ASP A 28 -8.36 -4.58 -2.21
CA ASP A 28 -8.02 -5.99 -2.00
C ASP A 28 -7.61 -6.24 -0.53
N GLU A 29 -6.85 -5.32 0.08
CA GLU A 29 -6.49 -5.35 1.50
C GLU A 29 -7.71 -5.18 2.42
N ALA A 30 -8.59 -4.22 2.12
CA ALA A 30 -9.83 -4.04 2.88
C ALA A 30 -10.75 -5.27 2.78
N ARG A 31 -10.80 -5.92 1.61
CA ARG A 31 -11.57 -7.15 1.41
C ARG A 31 -10.95 -8.34 2.16
N ALA A 32 -9.62 -8.46 2.14
CA ALA A 32 -8.90 -9.47 2.91
C ALA A 32 -9.13 -9.30 4.42
N ALA A 33 -9.11 -8.05 4.92
CA ALA A 33 -9.41 -7.75 6.32
C ALA A 33 -10.87 -8.04 6.70
N ALA A 34 -11.82 -7.79 5.80
CA ALA A 34 -13.22 -8.14 6.03
C ALA A 34 -13.47 -9.65 6.05
N VAL A 35 -12.75 -10.42 5.22
CA VAL A 35 -12.81 -11.88 5.23
C VAL A 35 -12.20 -12.43 6.52
N SER A 36 -11.02 -11.95 6.93
CA SER A 36 -10.39 -12.40 8.18
C SER A 36 -11.22 -12.05 9.42
N ALA A 37 -11.90 -10.90 9.44
CA ALA A 37 -12.82 -10.55 10.51
C ALA A 37 -14.06 -11.46 10.55
N ASN A 38 -14.62 -11.85 9.40
CA ASN A 38 -15.73 -12.80 9.34
C ASN A 38 -15.30 -14.20 9.78
N ASP A 39 -14.10 -14.64 9.39
CA ASP A 39 -13.54 -15.92 9.81
C ASP A 39 -13.29 -15.94 11.32
N ALA A 40 -12.77 -14.85 11.88
CA ALA A 40 -12.60 -14.69 13.34
C ALA A 40 -13.95 -14.72 14.08
N LEU A 41 -15.00 -14.07 13.55
CA LEU A 41 -16.34 -14.13 14.14
C LEU A 41 -16.95 -15.53 14.05
N ALA A 42 -16.72 -16.26 12.95
CA ALA A 42 -17.18 -17.64 12.79
C ALA A 42 -16.46 -18.57 13.79
N ALA A 43 -15.15 -18.41 13.96
CA ALA A 43 -14.37 -19.13 14.97
C ALA A 43 -14.88 -18.83 16.39
N ALA A 44 -15.05 -17.56 16.74
CA ALA A 44 -15.54 -17.17 18.06
C ALA A 44 -16.94 -17.72 18.38
N ARG A 45 -17.84 -17.80 17.38
CA ARG A 45 -19.16 -18.43 17.55
C ARG A 45 -19.04 -19.92 17.81
N LYS A 46 -18.17 -20.60 17.06
CA LYS A 46 -17.92 -22.03 17.24
C LYS A 46 -17.36 -22.32 18.64
N ASP A 47 -16.40 -21.53 19.10
CA ASP A 47 -15.80 -21.68 20.44
C ASP A 47 -16.85 -21.43 21.54
N LEU A 48 -17.76 -20.48 21.33
CA LEU A 48 -18.85 -20.19 22.27
C LEU A 48 -19.87 -21.34 22.32
N ASP A 49 -20.23 -21.92 21.18
CA ASP A 49 -21.12 -23.08 21.13
C ASP A 49 -20.46 -24.33 21.74
N GLU A 50 -19.16 -24.53 21.53
CA GLU A 50 -18.38 -25.60 22.16
C GLU A 50 -18.33 -25.41 23.69
N ALA A 51 -18.03 -24.20 24.18
CA ALA A 51 -18.04 -23.87 25.61
C ALA A 51 -19.42 -24.09 26.25
N ARG A 52 -20.50 -23.74 25.54
CA ARG A 52 -21.87 -24.03 26.01
C ARG A 52 -22.16 -25.52 26.09
N SER A 53 -21.68 -26.31 25.12
CA SER A 53 -21.87 -27.76 25.13
C SER A 53 -21.12 -28.41 26.32
N ILE A 54 -19.91 -27.95 26.61
CA ILE A 54 -19.11 -28.38 27.77
C ILE A 54 -19.83 -28.00 29.07
N GLN A 55 -20.30 -26.76 29.20
CA GLN A 55 -21.04 -26.33 30.38
C GLN A 55 -22.33 -27.14 30.62
N GLN A 56 -23.02 -27.54 29.54
CA GLN A 56 -24.18 -28.42 29.64
C GLN A 56 -23.80 -29.84 30.07
N SER A 57 -22.70 -30.40 29.54
CA SER A 57 -22.22 -31.71 29.97
C SER A 57 -21.79 -31.72 31.42
N ASP A 58 -21.10 -30.66 31.88
CA ASP A 58 -20.65 -30.53 33.27
C ASP A 58 -21.84 -30.43 34.21
N ARG A 59 -22.89 -29.68 33.82
CA ARG A 59 -24.13 -29.60 34.59
C ARG A 59 -24.83 -30.96 34.69
N ALA A 60 -24.90 -31.70 33.59
CA ALA A 60 -25.48 -33.04 33.58
C ALA A 60 -24.66 -34.02 34.44
N GLN A 61 -23.33 -33.92 34.43
CA GLN A 61 -22.45 -34.70 35.30
C GLN A 61 -22.66 -34.36 36.78
N LEU A 62 -22.79 -33.08 37.13
CA LEU A 62 -23.10 -32.65 38.50
C LEU A 62 -24.45 -33.17 38.98
N GLU A 63 -25.49 -33.11 38.14
CA GLU A 63 -26.81 -33.67 38.46
C GLU A 63 -26.75 -35.20 38.64
N ALA A 64 -25.96 -35.90 37.82
CA ALA A 64 -25.74 -37.34 37.96
C ALA A 64 -24.98 -37.71 39.25
N LEU A 65 -23.94 -36.94 39.60
CA LEU A 65 -23.20 -37.11 40.85
C LEU A 65 -24.09 -36.83 42.06
N GLN A 66 -24.91 -35.78 42.03
CA GLN A 66 -25.89 -35.51 43.09
C GLN A 66 -26.91 -36.65 43.25
N ALA A 67 -27.42 -37.20 42.16
CA ALA A 67 -28.32 -38.35 42.20
C ALA A 67 -27.63 -39.60 42.78
N THR A 68 -26.34 -39.77 42.53
CA THR A 68 -25.54 -40.89 43.06
C THR A 68 -25.33 -40.73 44.56
N ILE A 69 -24.96 -39.53 45.03
CA ILE A 69 -24.82 -39.22 46.45
C ILE A 69 -26.16 -39.43 47.18
N ALA A 70 -27.28 -39.00 46.59
CA ALA A 70 -28.60 -39.20 47.18
C ALA A 70 -28.97 -40.69 47.31
N ARG A 71 -28.62 -41.53 46.33
CA ARG A 71 -28.79 -42.99 46.43
C ARG A 71 -27.90 -43.60 47.51
N GLN A 72 -26.63 -43.21 47.56
CA GLN A 72 -25.71 -43.71 48.58
C GLN A 72 -26.15 -43.33 50.00
N ALA A 73 -26.70 -42.12 50.20
CA ALA A 73 -27.28 -41.71 51.47
C ALA A 73 -28.49 -42.59 51.85
N ALA A 74 -29.39 -42.86 50.90
CA ALA A 74 -30.55 -43.74 51.14
C ALA A 74 -30.12 -45.20 51.43
N ASP A 75 -29.09 -45.70 50.75
CA ASP A 75 -28.54 -47.04 51.03
C ASP A 75 -27.91 -47.11 52.43
N LEU A 76 -27.22 -46.05 52.86
CA LEU A 76 -26.68 -45.94 54.23
C LEU A 76 -27.79 -45.93 55.29
N ASP A 77 -28.87 -45.18 55.06
CA ASP A 77 -30.03 -45.16 55.95
C ASP A 77 -30.69 -46.55 56.04
N ALA A 78 -30.86 -47.23 54.90
CA ALA A 78 -31.42 -48.58 54.84
C ALA A 78 -30.51 -49.62 55.52
N MET A 79 -29.18 -49.49 55.39
CA MET A 79 -28.23 -50.34 56.09
C MET A 79 -28.28 -50.10 57.61
N THR A 80 -28.42 -48.85 58.04
CA THR A 80 -28.57 -48.48 59.45
C THR A 80 -29.84 -49.09 60.06
N GLU A 81 -30.96 -49.05 59.34
CA GLU A 81 -32.22 -49.65 59.76
C GLU A 81 -32.15 -51.19 59.81
N ARG A 82 -31.52 -51.83 58.80
CA ARG A 82 -31.23 -53.27 58.82
C ARG A 82 -30.34 -53.66 59.98
N LEU A 83 -29.36 -52.82 60.32
CA LEU A 83 -28.49 -53.05 61.48
C LEU A 83 -29.27 -53.05 62.78
N ALA A 84 -30.14 -52.06 62.96
CA ALA A 84 -31.00 -51.96 64.12
C ALA A 84 -31.89 -53.22 64.23
N ALA A 85 -32.45 -53.68 63.11
CA ALA A 85 -33.24 -54.91 63.06
C ALA A 85 -32.43 -56.18 63.39
N VAL A 86 -31.26 -56.37 62.78
CA VAL A 86 -30.39 -57.54 63.02
C VAL A 86 -29.84 -57.54 64.46
N SER A 87 -29.45 -56.38 64.99
CA SER A 87 -29.00 -56.24 66.38
C SER A 87 -30.09 -56.60 67.39
N SER A 88 -31.36 -56.37 67.06
CA SER A 88 -32.51 -56.80 67.88
C SER A 88 -32.81 -58.31 67.79
N GLN A 89 -32.27 -59.00 66.78
CA GLN A 89 -32.56 -60.39 66.46
C GLN A 89 -31.39 -61.36 66.73
N ALA A 90 -30.17 -60.84 66.90
CA ALA A 90 -28.96 -61.63 67.03
C ALA A 90 -28.86 -62.32 68.39
N ARG A 91 -29.21 -63.62 68.41
CA ARG A 91 -28.86 -64.60 69.45
C ARG A 91 -27.43 -65.09 69.18
N SER A 92 -26.51 -64.77 70.10
CA SER A 92 -25.12 -65.23 70.30
C SER A 92 -24.06 -64.12 70.10
N PRO A 93 -23.16 -63.88 71.09
CA PRO A 93 -22.22 -62.75 71.10
C PRO A 93 -21.04 -62.85 70.11
N GLU A 94 -20.71 -64.04 69.60
CA GLU A 94 -19.58 -64.23 68.66
C GLU A 94 -19.91 -63.76 67.22
N ASP A 95 -21.12 -64.02 66.74
CA ASP A 95 -21.57 -63.57 65.42
C ASP A 95 -21.74 -62.04 65.34
N GLN A 96 -22.11 -61.40 66.46
CA GLN A 96 -22.24 -59.94 66.53
C GLN A 96 -20.90 -59.21 66.36
N SER A 97 -19.79 -59.78 66.87
CA SER A 97 -18.48 -59.13 66.79
C SER A 97 -17.98 -59.01 65.33
N SER A 98 -18.14 -60.07 64.54
CA SER A 98 -17.70 -60.09 63.14
C SER A 98 -18.51 -59.13 62.25
N VAL A 99 -19.81 -59.01 62.51
CA VAL A 99 -20.71 -58.07 61.83
C VAL A 99 -20.34 -56.63 62.18
N VAL A 100 -20.10 -56.32 63.46
CA VAL A 100 -19.69 -54.98 63.91
C VAL A 100 -18.35 -54.56 63.29
N GLU A 101 -17.38 -55.47 63.18
CA GLU A 101 -16.12 -55.20 62.50
C GLU A 101 -16.28 -54.93 61.00
N ALA A 102 -17.09 -55.73 60.30
CA ALA A 102 -17.37 -55.54 58.87
C ALA A 102 -17.98 -54.15 58.60
N LEU A 103 -18.92 -53.74 59.44
CA LEU A 103 -19.60 -52.44 59.34
C LEU A 103 -18.69 -51.29 59.73
N SER A 104 -17.78 -51.48 60.69
CA SER A 104 -16.76 -50.48 60.99
C SER A 104 -15.87 -50.23 59.78
N ARG A 105 -15.44 -51.30 59.09
CA ARG A 105 -14.62 -51.17 57.87
C ARG A 105 -15.38 -50.48 56.74
N GLU A 106 -16.66 -50.78 56.57
CA GLU A 106 -17.51 -50.16 55.56
C GLU A 106 -17.76 -48.67 55.88
N ARG A 107 -18.01 -48.33 57.15
CA ARG A 107 -18.09 -46.94 57.61
C ARG A 107 -16.79 -46.18 57.36
N ASP A 108 -15.64 -46.76 57.70
CA ASP A 108 -14.34 -46.12 57.50
C ASP A 108 -14.06 -45.91 56.01
N ARG A 109 -14.43 -46.89 55.17
CA ARG A 109 -14.36 -46.78 53.71
C ARG A 109 -15.24 -45.64 53.19
N LEU A 110 -16.52 -45.60 53.56
CA LEU A 110 -17.47 -44.57 53.11
C LEU A 110 -17.12 -43.18 53.63
N THR A 111 -16.51 -43.10 54.81
CA THR A 111 -15.96 -41.85 55.34
C THR A 111 -14.78 -41.38 54.49
N GLY A 112 -13.87 -42.28 54.10
CA GLY A 112 -12.78 -41.98 53.18
C GLY A 112 -13.26 -41.53 51.79
N GLU A 113 -14.28 -42.20 51.24
CA GLU A 113 -14.90 -41.82 49.96
C GLU A 113 -15.58 -40.44 50.06
N ASN A 114 -16.30 -40.15 51.14
CA ASN A 114 -16.89 -38.82 51.38
C ASN A 114 -15.84 -37.71 51.47
N GLU A 115 -14.74 -37.93 52.18
CA GLU A 115 -13.65 -36.96 52.27
C GLU A 115 -12.90 -36.79 50.93
N SER A 116 -12.87 -37.82 50.08
CA SER A 116 -12.40 -37.68 48.69
C SER A 116 -13.34 -36.80 47.87
N LEU A 117 -14.64 -37.13 47.86
CA LEU A 117 -15.65 -36.38 47.10
C LEU A 117 -15.74 -34.91 47.54
N LYS A 118 -15.58 -34.62 48.84
CA LYS A 118 -15.51 -33.24 49.34
C LYS A 118 -14.30 -32.49 48.77
N ARG A 119 -13.14 -33.14 48.69
CA ARG A 119 -11.93 -32.54 48.10
C ARG A 119 -12.11 -32.32 46.60
N ASP A 120 -12.70 -33.27 45.89
CA ASP A 120 -12.98 -33.16 44.46
C ASP A 120 -13.99 -32.04 44.17
N LEU A 121 -15.06 -31.92 44.98
CA LEU A 121 -16.02 -30.82 44.89
C LEU A 121 -15.36 -29.46 45.14
N ALA A 122 -14.47 -29.36 46.12
CA ALA A 122 -13.72 -28.13 46.37
C ALA A 122 -12.81 -27.77 45.19
N ALA A 123 -12.11 -28.76 44.61
CA ALA A 123 -11.28 -28.56 43.43
C ALA A 123 -12.10 -28.08 42.23
N LEU A 124 -13.21 -28.74 41.91
CA LEU A 124 -14.10 -28.35 40.82
C LEU A 124 -14.71 -26.96 41.02
N GLN A 125 -15.02 -26.57 42.27
CA GLN A 125 -15.47 -25.22 42.57
C GLN A 125 -14.38 -24.18 42.28
N THR A 126 -13.13 -24.45 42.68
CA THR A 126 -12.01 -23.56 42.38
C THR A 126 -11.73 -23.45 40.88
N GLU A 127 -11.79 -24.55 40.14
CA GLU A 127 -11.64 -24.54 38.67
C GLU A 127 -12.76 -23.75 38.00
N ARG A 128 -14.00 -23.93 38.45
CA ARG A 128 -15.15 -23.21 37.91
C ARG A 128 -15.08 -21.70 38.20
N ASP A 129 -14.63 -21.31 39.38
CA ASP A 129 -14.49 -19.90 39.73
C ASP A 129 -13.30 -19.26 39.00
N ALA A 130 -12.18 -19.99 38.82
CA ALA A 130 -11.07 -19.57 37.96
C ALA A 130 -11.49 -19.43 36.49
N GLY A 131 -12.29 -20.37 35.98
CA GLY A 131 -12.85 -20.32 34.63
C GLY A 131 -13.73 -19.09 34.42
N LYS A 132 -14.65 -18.82 35.35
CA LYS A 132 -15.47 -17.60 35.32
C LYS A 132 -14.63 -16.33 35.31
N GLN A 133 -13.61 -16.26 36.17
CA GLN A 133 -12.72 -15.10 36.22
C GLN A 133 -11.98 -14.92 34.89
N SER A 134 -11.46 -15.99 34.30
CA SER A 134 -10.83 -15.97 32.97
C SER A 134 -11.78 -15.45 31.89
N THR A 135 -13.02 -15.94 31.85
CA THR A 135 -14.04 -15.47 30.90
C THR A 135 -14.33 -13.98 31.07
N THR A 136 -14.52 -13.49 32.30
CA THR A 136 -14.80 -12.06 32.53
C THR A 136 -13.65 -11.15 32.11
N VAL A 137 -12.39 -11.60 32.28
CA VAL A 137 -11.21 -10.86 31.82
C VAL A 137 -11.14 -10.85 30.30
N ALA A 138 -11.44 -11.98 29.65
CA ALA A 138 -11.48 -12.07 28.19
C ALA A 138 -12.58 -11.17 27.60
N GLU A 139 -13.78 -11.17 28.21
CA GLU A 139 -14.90 -10.30 27.83
C GLU A 139 -14.52 -8.81 27.95
N ALA A 140 -13.95 -8.39 29.08
CA ALA A 140 -13.52 -7.01 29.28
C ALA A 140 -12.44 -6.57 28.27
N ARG A 141 -11.52 -7.48 27.91
CA ARG A 141 -10.52 -7.21 26.88
C ARG A 141 -11.15 -7.03 25.50
N LEU A 142 -12.09 -7.90 25.12
CA LEU A 142 -12.80 -7.79 23.86
C LEU A 142 -13.63 -6.51 23.78
N GLU A 143 -14.30 -6.12 24.86
CA GLU A 143 -15.03 -4.85 24.93
C GLU A 143 -14.10 -3.65 24.76
N ALA A 144 -12.92 -3.66 25.38
CA ALA A 144 -11.93 -2.61 25.22
C ALA A 144 -11.39 -2.53 23.78
N GLU A 145 -11.12 -3.68 23.14
CA GLU A 145 -10.70 -3.73 21.74
C GLU A 145 -11.81 -3.23 20.80
N LEU A 146 -13.07 -3.61 21.03
CA LEU A 146 -14.21 -3.11 20.28
C LEU A 146 -14.40 -1.59 20.44
N ALA A 147 -14.25 -1.07 21.66
CA ALA A 147 -14.29 0.36 21.91
C ALA A 147 -13.17 1.09 21.15
N ARG A 148 -11.93 0.56 21.20
CA ARG A 148 -10.79 1.10 20.45
C ARG A 148 -11.04 1.11 18.95
N LEU A 149 -11.52 0.01 18.38
CA LEU A 149 -11.86 -0.07 16.96
C LEU A 149 -12.93 0.95 16.57
N ARG A 150 -13.96 1.09 17.40
CA ARG A 150 -15.09 2.00 17.13
C ARG A 150 -14.71 3.47 17.26
N ASP A 151 -13.96 3.81 18.30
CA ASP A 151 -13.76 5.19 18.70
C ASP A 151 -12.45 5.79 18.14
N GLU A 152 -11.46 4.96 17.79
CA GLU A 152 -10.19 5.43 17.20
C GLU A 152 -10.07 5.03 15.73
N VAL A 153 -10.09 3.73 15.44
CA VAL A 153 -9.69 3.20 14.13
C VAL A 153 -10.69 3.56 13.03
N VAL A 154 -11.99 3.39 13.29
CA VAL A 154 -13.04 3.71 12.31
C VAL A 154 -13.07 5.20 11.96
N PRO A 155 -13.03 6.14 12.93
CA PRO A 155 -12.93 7.56 12.65
C PRO A 155 -11.66 7.96 11.89
N GLU A 156 -10.50 7.38 12.24
CA GLU A 156 -9.23 7.65 11.56
C GLU A 156 -9.29 7.24 10.08
N LEU A 157 -9.69 6.01 9.79
CA LEU A 157 -9.85 5.53 8.41
C LEU A 157 -10.90 6.34 7.63
N THR A 158 -11.96 6.79 8.30
CA THR A 158 -12.97 7.65 7.69
C THR A 158 -12.39 9.01 7.30
N ALA A 159 -11.59 9.61 8.18
CA ALA A 159 -10.90 10.88 7.93
C ALA A 159 -9.86 10.75 6.80
N GLU A 160 -9.11 9.65 6.76
CA GLU A 160 -8.16 9.36 5.69
C GLU A 160 -8.84 9.19 4.34
N ARG A 161 -9.93 8.41 4.29
CA ARG A 161 -10.77 8.27 3.08
C ARG A 161 -11.24 9.64 2.59
N ASP A 162 -11.73 10.50 3.47
CA ASP A 162 -12.23 11.82 3.10
C ASP A 162 -11.09 12.74 2.62
N ARG A 163 -9.91 12.63 3.22
CA ARG A 163 -8.69 13.31 2.76
C ARG A 163 -8.28 12.86 1.36
N LEU A 164 -8.25 11.55 1.10
CA LEU A 164 -7.91 11.00 -0.20
C LEU A 164 -8.94 11.38 -1.26
N ASN A 165 -10.23 11.34 -0.94
CA ASN A 165 -11.29 11.78 -1.85
C ASN A 165 -11.14 13.25 -2.24
N ARG A 166 -10.86 14.13 -1.28
CA ARG A 166 -10.57 15.54 -1.58
C ARG A 166 -9.35 15.70 -2.49
N LYS A 167 -8.27 14.97 -2.24
CA LYS A 167 -7.06 15.00 -3.08
C LYS A 167 -7.37 14.54 -4.51
N THR A 168 -8.14 13.47 -4.67
CA THR A 168 -8.55 12.97 -5.98
C THR A 168 -9.39 13.99 -6.74
N LEU A 169 -10.33 14.66 -6.07
CA LEU A 169 -11.13 15.73 -6.69
C LEU A 169 -10.26 16.93 -7.12
N MET A 170 -9.28 17.32 -6.30
CA MET A 170 -8.32 18.37 -6.67
C MET A 170 -7.49 17.96 -7.90
N MET A 171 -6.93 16.74 -7.92
CA MET A 171 -6.16 16.26 -9.07
C MET A 171 -7.00 16.16 -10.35
N LEU A 172 -8.28 15.79 -10.24
CA LEU A 172 -9.20 15.79 -11.39
C LEU A 172 -9.44 17.22 -11.90
N ALA A 173 -9.67 18.17 -11.00
CA ALA A 173 -9.81 19.59 -11.38
C ALA A 173 -8.54 20.10 -12.07
N ASP A 174 -7.36 19.82 -11.51
CA ASP A 174 -6.07 20.19 -12.12
C ASP A 174 -5.88 19.55 -13.49
N GLN A 175 -6.25 18.28 -13.65
CA GLN A 175 -6.20 17.61 -14.95
C GLN A 175 -7.11 18.29 -15.98
N THR A 176 -8.32 18.69 -15.58
CA THR A 176 -9.22 19.43 -16.49
C THR A 176 -8.68 20.81 -16.86
N ASN A 177 -8.08 21.51 -15.90
CA ASN A 177 -7.44 22.81 -16.13
C ASN A 177 -6.24 22.70 -17.06
N LEU A 178 -5.36 21.72 -16.84
CA LEU A 178 -4.20 21.48 -17.70
C LEU A 178 -4.60 21.08 -19.11
N LYS A 179 -5.65 20.26 -19.28
CA LYS A 179 -6.20 19.94 -20.61
C LYS A 179 -6.74 21.19 -21.32
N ALA A 180 -7.45 22.05 -20.60
CA ALA A 180 -7.95 23.30 -21.15
C ALA A 180 -6.81 24.25 -21.55
N GLN A 181 -5.79 24.40 -20.70
CA GLN A 181 -4.59 25.20 -20.99
C GLN A 181 -3.81 24.66 -22.19
N ALA A 182 -3.62 23.33 -22.28
CA ALA A 182 -2.93 22.70 -23.40
C ALA A 182 -3.68 22.95 -24.72
N LYS A 183 -5.02 22.86 -24.71
CA LYS A 183 -5.84 23.19 -25.88
C LYS A 183 -5.72 24.67 -26.26
N ALA A 184 -5.86 25.58 -25.29
CA ALA A 184 -5.73 27.01 -25.54
C ALA A 184 -4.34 27.39 -26.09
N ALA A 185 -3.27 26.77 -25.58
CA ALA A 185 -1.91 26.96 -26.08
C ALA A 185 -1.74 26.41 -27.50
N ALA A 186 -2.36 25.27 -27.84
CA ALA A 186 -2.35 24.73 -29.19
C ALA A 186 -3.10 25.65 -30.18
N ASP A 187 -4.26 26.17 -29.79
CA ASP A 187 -5.05 27.10 -30.60
C ASP A 187 -4.28 28.42 -30.83
N ALA A 188 -3.64 28.97 -29.79
CA ALA A 188 -2.80 30.17 -29.90
C ALA A 188 -1.61 29.96 -30.86
N ARG A 189 -0.92 28.82 -30.76
CA ARG A 189 0.19 28.47 -31.69
C ARG A 189 -0.29 28.35 -33.14
N ALA A 190 -1.49 27.81 -33.35
CA ALA A 190 -2.07 27.71 -34.69
C ALA A 190 -2.37 29.10 -35.28
N GLU A 191 -2.88 30.04 -34.48
CA GLU A 191 -3.10 31.43 -34.91
C GLU A 191 -1.78 32.17 -35.18
N ASP A 192 -0.78 32.01 -34.32
CA ASP A 192 0.53 32.60 -34.56
C ASP A 192 1.20 32.03 -35.81
N ALA A 193 1.05 30.73 -36.08
CA ALA A 193 1.55 30.12 -37.31
C ALA A 193 0.89 30.72 -38.57
N LYS A 194 -0.42 31.01 -38.53
CA LYS A 194 -1.12 31.71 -39.62
C LYS A 194 -0.58 33.12 -39.82
N ARG A 195 -0.41 33.88 -38.73
CA ARG A 195 0.16 35.25 -38.78
C ARG A 195 1.58 35.25 -39.35
N ILE A 196 2.41 34.30 -38.94
CA ILE A 196 3.77 34.16 -39.47
C ILE A 196 3.72 33.86 -40.98
N ALA A 197 2.82 32.99 -41.43
CA ALA A 197 2.65 32.71 -42.86
C ALA A 197 2.23 33.97 -43.64
N GLU A 198 1.25 34.73 -43.13
CA GLU A 198 0.81 35.99 -43.76
C GLU A 198 1.93 37.05 -43.79
N LEU A 199 2.67 37.22 -42.69
CA LEU A 199 3.80 38.15 -42.62
C LEU A 199 4.91 37.75 -43.60
N LYS A 200 5.18 36.46 -43.77
CA LYS A 200 6.13 35.96 -44.78
C LYS A 200 5.68 36.29 -46.19
N THR A 201 4.40 36.12 -46.51
CA THR A 201 3.85 36.50 -47.82
C THR A 201 4.03 38.00 -48.08
N ARG A 202 3.63 38.86 -47.13
CA ARG A 202 3.79 40.31 -47.25
C ARG A 202 5.25 40.75 -47.40
N LEU A 203 6.16 40.05 -46.71
CA LEU A 203 7.60 40.34 -46.81
C LEU A 203 8.12 39.97 -48.20
N ALA A 204 7.73 38.81 -48.74
CA ALA A 204 8.09 38.42 -50.11
C ALA A 204 7.52 39.38 -51.17
N ASP A 205 6.28 39.84 -51.00
CA ASP A 205 5.66 40.83 -51.89
C ASP A 205 6.42 42.17 -51.85
N ALA A 206 6.75 42.66 -50.65
CA ALA A 206 7.51 43.90 -50.47
C ALA A 206 8.96 43.80 -51.00
N GLU A 207 9.62 42.66 -50.84
CA GLU A 207 10.91 42.38 -51.47
C GLU A 207 10.81 42.42 -53.00
N GLY A 208 9.75 41.82 -53.57
CA GLY A 208 9.45 41.89 -55.00
C GLY A 208 9.26 43.33 -55.50
N GLU A 209 8.46 44.14 -54.82
CA GLU A 209 8.27 45.57 -55.13
C GLU A 209 9.59 46.35 -55.07
N LEU A 210 10.42 46.07 -54.05
CA LEU A 210 11.71 46.73 -53.90
C LEU A 210 12.65 46.39 -55.06
N THR A 211 12.74 45.12 -55.45
CA THR A 211 13.54 44.70 -56.62
C THR A 211 13.04 45.34 -57.92
N ALA A 212 11.73 45.38 -58.16
CA ALA A 212 11.16 46.06 -59.33
C ALA A 212 11.46 47.57 -59.32
N SER A 213 11.37 48.23 -58.16
CA SER A 213 11.71 49.64 -58.05
C SER A 213 13.21 49.91 -58.28
N GLN A 214 14.09 49.00 -57.85
CA GLN A 214 15.52 49.07 -58.11
C GLN A 214 15.84 48.90 -59.59
N GLU A 215 15.21 47.94 -60.27
CA GLU A 215 15.36 47.74 -61.71
C GLU A 215 14.92 48.98 -62.51
N VAL A 216 13.80 49.60 -62.13
CA VAL A 216 13.34 50.86 -62.74
C VAL A 216 14.34 51.99 -62.49
N LEU A 217 14.87 52.12 -61.27
CA LEU A 217 15.89 53.12 -60.96
C LEU A 217 17.18 52.89 -61.73
N ASP A 218 17.62 51.64 -61.90
CA ASP A 218 18.83 51.30 -62.63
C ASP A 218 18.65 51.48 -64.14
N ALA A 219 17.47 51.20 -64.68
CA ALA A 219 17.10 51.55 -66.06
C ALA A 219 17.14 53.07 -66.28
N LEU A 220 16.53 53.85 -65.38
CA LEU A 220 16.57 55.33 -65.39
C LEU A 220 18.01 55.85 -65.27
N LYS A 221 18.85 55.22 -64.43
CA LYS A 221 20.28 55.58 -64.35
C LYS A 221 21.01 55.27 -65.64
N LEU A 222 20.81 54.12 -66.26
CA LEU A 222 21.40 53.77 -67.56
C LEU A 222 20.97 54.75 -68.65
N GLU A 223 19.70 55.16 -68.65
CA GLU A 223 19.16 56.14 -69.59
C GLU A 223 19.75 57.54 -69.34
N SER A 224 19.94 57.92 -68.07
CA SER A 224 20.67 59.16 -67.72
C SER A 224 22.16 59.10 -68.06
N ARG A 225 22.81 57.92 -67.96
CA ARG A 225 24.21 57.69 -68.36
C ARG A 225 24.39 57.68 -69.87
N ALA A 226 23.42 57.14 -70.62
CA ALA A 226 23.36 57.25 -72.07
C ALA A 226 23.21 58.71 -72.55
N GLY A 227 22.70 59.60 -71.68
CA GLY A 227 22.73 61.05 -71.87
C GLY A 227 24.02 61.75 -71.39
N GLN A 228 24.96 61.06 -70.73
CA GLN A 228 26.10 61.70 -70.04
C GLN A 228 27.51 61.14 -70.31
N GLU A 229 27.71 60.02 -71.01
CA GLU A 229 29.09 59.51 -71.26
C GLU A 229 29.48 59.50 -72.75
N SER A 230 29.97 60.65 -73.22
CA SER A 230 31.20 60.73 -74.03
C SER A 230 32.34 61.12 -73.07
N GLU A 231 33.07 60.13 -72.57
CA GLU A 231 34.48 60.15 -72.10
C GLU A 231 34.69 58.87 -71.25
N SER A 232 35.26 57.79 -71.81
CA SER A 232 36.69 57.40 -71.70
C SER A 232 37.11 57.03 -70.25
N VAL A 233 37.86 55.98 -69.90
CA VAL A 233 38.71 54.99 -70.59
C VAL A 233 39.23 54.02 -69.49
N THR A 234 39.43 52.72 -69.82
CA THR A 234 40.37 51.66 -69.32
C THR A 234 40.81 51.62 -67.83
N ASP A 235 41.13 50.49 -67.17
CA ASP A 235 41.95 49.35 -67.61
C ASP A 235 41.99 48.23 -66.50
N SER A 236 42.28 46.99 -66.93
CA SER A 236 42.98 45.85 -66.26
C SER A 236 42.92 45.66 -64.72
N ASN A 237 42.75 44.48 -64.12
CA ASN A 237 43.58 43.29 -64.25
C ASN A 237 43.14 42.20 -63.23
N ALA A 238 43.68 41.00 -63.44
CA ALA A 238 43.43 39.72 -62.78
C ALA A 238 43.89 39.57 -61.31
N ALA A 239 43.32 38.56 -60.63
CA ALA A 239 44.02 37.41 -60.01
C ALA A 239 43.52 36.99 -58.59
N LYS A 240 43.07 35.71 -58.53
CA LYS A 240 43.47 34.64 -57.60
C LYS A 240 43.08 34.69 -56.09
N ALA A 241 42.22 33.73 -55.75
CA ALA A 241 42.21 32.80 -54.61
C ALA A 241 42.95 33.13 -53.29
N ALA A 242 42.21 33.02 -52.17
CA ALA A 242 42.66 32.39 -50.91
C ALA A 242 41.39 32.01 -50.09
N THR A 243 41.06 30.74 -49.91
CA THR A 243 41.56 29.80 -48.88
C THR A 243 40.82 29.94 -47.55
N GLN A 244 39.95 28.95 -47.30
CA GLN A 244 39.49 28.52 -45.97
C GLN A 244 40.68 28.32 -45.03
N PRO A 245 40.60 28.68 -43.75
CA PRO A 245 41.33 27.99 -42.72
C PRO A 245 40.47 26.83 -42.20
N ASP A 246 40.79 25.62 -42.65
CA ASP A 246 40.67 24.42 -41.83
C ASP A 246 41.50 24.65 -40.57
N ALA A 247 40.81 24.90 -39.45
CA ALA A 247 41.40 24.82 -38.13
C ALA A 247 41.34 23.35 -37.68
N VAL A 248 42.44 22.66 -37.95
CA VAL A 248 43.01 21.51 -37.24
C VAL A 248 42.14 20.98 -36.10
N GLU A 249 41.45 19.91 -36.45
CA GLU A 249 40.91 18.86 -35.59
C GLU A 249 41.98 18.43 -34.56
N LYS A 250 41.81 18.87 -33.31
CA LYS A 250 42.28 18.12 -32.14
C LYS A 250 41.17 17.12 -31.79
N PRO A 251 41.50 15.88 -31.40
CA PRO A 251 40.49 14.86 -31.10
C PRO A 251 39.64 15.35 -29.92
N ALA A 252 38.45 15.84 -30.21
CA ALA A 252 37.45 16.10 -29.19
C ALA A 252 37.07 14.75 -28.61
N LEU A 253 37.14 14.63 -27.28
CA LEU A 253 36.41 13.60 -26.57
C LEU A 253 34.98 13.59 -27.10
N ASP A 254 34.52 12.45 -27.62
CA ASP A 254 33.22 12.30 -28.25
C ASP A 254 32.14 12.95 -27.39
N THR A 255 31.60 14.08 -27.87
CA THR A 255 30.54 14.80 -27.17
C THR A 255 29.31 13.91 -27.21
N ARG A 256 28.86 13.43 -26.03
CA ARG A 256 27.78 12.45 -25.95
C ARG A 256 26.47 13.11 -26.30
N LYS A 257 25.62 12.42 -27.07
CA LYS A 257 24.32 12.95 -27.49
C LYS A 257 23.46 13.27 -26.25
N PRO A 258 22.92 14.50 -26.14
CA PRO A 258 22.16 14.92 -24.96
C PRO A 258 20.92 14.05 -24.72
N ASP A 259 20.28 13.58 -25.79
CA ASP A 259 19.10 12.70 -25.69
C ASP A 259 19.45 11.31 -25.12
N ALA A 260 20.62 10.77 -25.48
CA ALA A 260 21.08 9.49 -24.96
C ALA A 260 21.44 9.58 -23.46
N VAL A 261 22.08 10.69 -23.05
CA VAL A 261 22.38 10.99 -21.65
C VAL A 261 21.08 11.16 -20.85
N ALA A 262 20.13 11.95 -21.34
CA ALA A 262 18.86 12.17 -20.67
C ALA A 262 18.02 10.89 -20.54
N GLN A 263 18.08 10.00 -21.53
CA GLN A 263 17.40 8.71 -21.49
C GLN A 263 18.06 7.76 -20.46
N ALA A 264 19.39 7.64 -20.49
CA ALA A 264 20.13 6.78 -19.58
C ALA A 264 19.99 7.22 -18.10
N LEU A 265 19.94 8.53 -17.84
CA LEU A 265 19.72 9.06 -16.49
C LEU A 265 18.29 8.81 -15.97
N ARG A 266 17.27 8.74 -16.85
CA ARG A 266 15.89 8.41 -16.44
C ARG A 266 15.70 6.91 -16.15
N THR A 267 16.45 6.05 -16.81
CA THR A 267 16.33 4.59 -16.67
C THR A 267 17.26 4.01 -15.60
N ALA A 268 18.24 4.80 -15.12
CA ALA A 268 19.20 4.36 -14.12
C ALA A 268 18.58 4.38 -12.70
N PRO A 269 18.43 3.21 -12.05
CA PRO A 269 17.87 3.12 -10.71
C PRO A 269 18.81 3.79 -9.70
N GLY A 270 18.27 4.49 -8.69
CA GLY A 270 19.06 5.12 -7.62
C GLY A 270 19.49 6.57 -7.87
N LEU A 271 19.11 7.18 -9.00
CA LEU A 271 19.27 8.63 -9.25
C LEU A 271 18.07 9.47 -8.78
N GLU A 272 17.01 8.82 -8.30
CA GLU A 272 15.73 9.44 -7.88
C GLU A 272 15.87 10.32 -6.64
N THR A 273 16.92 10.10 -5.84
CA THR A 273 17.20 10.85 -4.60
C THR A 273 18.06 12.08 -4.83
N LEU A 274 18.54 12.32 -6.06
CA LEU A 274 19.33 13.49 -6.40
C LEU A 274 18.48 14.75 -6.47
N SER A 275 19.06 15.87 -6.04
CA SER A 275 18.45 17.17 -6.28
C SER A 275 18.48 17.50 -7.78
N GLN A 276 17.53 18.30 -8.25
CA GLN A 276 17.45 18.70 -9.65
C GLN A 276 18.72 19.45 -10.12
N ALA A 277 19.38 20.18 -9.23
CA ALA A 277 20.63 20.88 -9.51
C ALA A 277 21.82 19.91 -9.69
N ASP A 278 21.81 18.78 -8.99
CA ASP A 278 22.84 17.76 -9.07
C ASP A 278 22.66 16.87 -10.31
N LEU A 279 21.41 16.58 -10.66
CA LEU A 279 21.07 15.88 -11.89
C LEU A 279 21.43 16.71 -13.13
N GLN A 280 21.23 18.03 -13.09
CA GLN A 280 21.64 18.92 -14.16
C GLN A 280 23.17 18.95 -14.30
N ARG A 281 23.91 19.09 -13.20
CA ARG A 281 25.38 19.05 -13.20
C ARG A 281 25.92 17.73 -13.76
N LEU A 282 25.33 16.60 -13.36
CA LEU A 282 25.69 15.28 -13.89
C LEU A 282 25.45 15.19 -15.40
N THR A 283 24.32 15.73 -15.87
CA THR A 283 23.95 15.76 -17.30
C THR A 283 24.96 16.57 -18.11
N ASP A 284 25.28 17.79 -17.66
CA ASP A 284 26.20 18.68 -18.36
C ASP A 284 27.62 18.08 -18.42
N THR A 285 28.04 17.42 -17.34
CA THR A 285 29.34 16.73 -17.23
C THR A 285 29.45 15.51 -18.17
N LEU A 286 28.37 14.72 -18.28
CA LEU A 286 28.30 13.58 -19.19
C LEU A 286 28.20 14.00 -20.66
N ILE A 287 27.52 15.11 -20.97
CA ILE A 287 27.47 15.69 -22.32
C ILE A 287 28.85 16.20 -22.73
N ALA A 288 29.60 16.80 -21.81
CA ALA A 288 30.97 17.25 -22.02
C ALA A 288 31.98 16.11 -22.28
N GLY A 289 31.53 14.85 -22.23
CA GLY A 289 32.34 13.67 -22.57
C GLY A 289 33.17 13.12 -21.41
N GLU A 290 32.87 13.51 -20.18
CA GLU A 290 33.59 13.01 -19.00
C GLU A 290 33.23 11.55 -18.68
N CYS A 291 34.17 10.83 -18.03
CA CYS A 291 33.98 9.46 -17.63
C CYS A 291 32.81 9.29 -16.64
N VAL A 292 31.98 8.27 -16.86
CA VAL A 292 30.77 8.00 -16.06
C VAL A 292 31.12 7.83 -14.58
N THR A 293 32.24 7.18 -14.28
CA THR A 293 32.77 7.00 -12.92
C THR A 293 33.13 8.32 -12.26
N THR A 294 33.81 9.23 -12.96
CA THR A 294 34.21 10.55 -12.44
C THR A 294 32.99 11.46 -12.26
N ALA A 295 32.09 11.46 -13.24
CA ALA A 295 30.85 12.24 -13.20
C ALA A 295 29.92 11.78 -12.07
N LEU A 296 29.81 10.48 -11.79
CA LEU A 296 29.00 9.98 -10.67
C LEU A 296 29.66 10.26 -9.30
N LYS A 297 31.00 10.23 -9.21
CA LYS A 297 31.72 10.50 -7.96
C LYS A 297 31.64 11.97 -7.53
N SER A 298 31.42 12.90 -8.47
CA SER A 298 31.25 14.32 -8.13
C SER A 298 29.90 14.61 -7.45
N VAL A 299 28.94 13.70 -7.60
CA VAL A 299 27.57 13.86 -7.10
C VAL A 299 27.23 12.87 -5.97
N PHE A 300 27.90 11.71 -5.92
CA PHE A 300 27.69 10.71 -4.87
C PHE A 300 28.99 10.38 -4.12
N ASP A 301 28.91 10.41 -2.78
CA ASP A 301 29.97 9.87 -1.91
C ASP A 301 30.10 8.34 -2.05
N ARG A 302 29.00 7.65 -2.37
CA ARG A 302 28.95 6.19 -2.58
C ARG A 302 28.01 5.84 -3.73
N VAL A 303 28.59 5.51 -4.89
CA VAL A 303 27.85 5.21 -6.11
C VAL A 303 27.21 3.82 -6.03
N PRO A 304 25.89 3.68 -6.26
CA PRO A 304 25.27 2.36 -6.35
C PRO A 304 25.79 1.60 -7.59
N ILE A 305 26.28 0.38 -7.38
CA ILE A 305 26.95 -0.44 -8.41
C ILE A 305 26.02 -0.70 -9.62
N LEU A 306 24.72 -0.81 -9.40
CA LEU A 306 23.73 -1.02 -10.46
C LEU A 306 23.56 0.20 -11.37
N THR A 307 23.56 1.40 -10.80
CA THR A 307 23.51 2.69 -11.53
C THR A 307 24.74 2.85 -12.40
N LEU A 308 25.92 2.55 -11.84
CA LEU A 308 27.19 2.60 -12.57
C LEU A 308 27.21 1.63 -13.76
N ARG A 309 26.85 0.36 -13.53
CA ARG A 309 26.87 -0.68 -14.58
C ARG A 309 25.92 -0.36 -15.73
N ASN A 310 24.73 0.16 -15.42
CA ASN A 310 23.75 0.53 -16.45
C ASN A 310 24.23 1.76 -17.24
N LEU A 311 24.77 2.79 -16.58
CA LEU A 311 25.26 3.98 -17.27
C LEU A 311 26.49 3.71 -18.15
N ILE A 312 27.43 2.87 -17.71
CA ILE A 312 28.58 2.46 -18.54
C ILE A 312 28.11 1.74 -19.80
N ARG A 313 27.13 0.83 -19.66
CA ARG A 313 26.57 0.07 -20.78
C ARG A 313 25.75 0.94 -21.74
N ASP A 314 24.89 1.79 -21.21
CA ASP A 314 23.93 2.59 -22.00
C ASP A 314 24.60 3.77 -22.71
N LEU A 315 25.68 4.30 -22.12
CA LEU A 315 26.47 5.40 -22.70
C LEU A 315 27.73 4.93 -23.43
N ASN A 316 27.92 3.62 -23.58
CA ASN A 316 29.07 2.97 -24.21
C ASN A 316 30.41 3.61 -23.77
N SER A 317 30.57 3.73 -22.45
CA SER A 317 31.72 4.36 -21.84
C SER A 317 32.86 3.35 -21.69
N ASP A 318 34.03 3.62 -22.27
CA ASP A 318 35.25 2.78 -22.13
C ASP A 318 35.97 2.96 -20.78
N CYS A 319 35.33 3.71 -19.89
CA CYS A 319 35.64 3.95 -18.49
C CYS A 319 34.35 3.81 -17.65
#